data_AF-A0AAJ0D724-F1
#
_entry.id   AF-A0AAJ0D724-F1
#
_cell.length_a   1.000
_cell.length_b   1.000
_cell.length_c   1.000
_cell.angle_alpha   90.00
_cell.angle_beta   90.00
_cell.angle_gamma   90.00
#
_symmetry.space_group_name_H-M   'P 1'
#
loop_
_entity.id
_entity.type
_entity.pdbx_description
1 polymer ?
#
loop_
_entity_poly.entity_id
_entity_poly.type
_entity_poly.pdbx_seq_one_letter_code
_entity_poly.pdbx_strand_id
1 'polypeptide(L)'
;MAPSTRRNSVLAKKIATLQLRLAPLVPLPSGPPHPSFPKSLMTFHLLTEDELDSIASYYHQSTPSIWSNHYPSNMNWDKEFLAKPPPPPSPTTPASKARRHSRRLSQEEQVWIEDLMKTVEDLQNPIVQSQPEDPSSSRTSNQYASLTEKERIRIKRRKVGKFIGLVGMETPVEEIAGRIQASLDRAVERSREELRRNEEVMLRRRKAA
;
A
#
# COMPACT_ATOMS: atom_id res chain seq x y z
N MET A 1 27.30 12.81 16.94
CA MET A 1 25.86 13.17 16.94
C MET A 1 25.69 14.68 16.88
N ALA A 2 24.75 15.15 16.07
CA ALA A 2 24.45 16.58 15.91
C ALA A 2 24.00 17.24 17.24
N PRO A 3 24.18 18.56 17.43
CA PRO A 3 23.85 19.23 18.69
C PRO A 3 22.36 19.10 19.08
N SER A 4 21.48 19.09 18.08
CA SER A 4 20.01 19.02 18.27
C SER A 4 19.56 17.70 18.92
N THR A 5 20.20 16.58 18.59
CA THR A 5 19.81 15.26 19.13
C THR A 5 20.28 15.02 20.55
N ARG A 6 21.21 15.84 21.09
CA ARG A 6 21.68 15.69 22.49
C ARG A 6 20.66 16.19 23.51
N ARG A 7 19.78 17.11 23.11
CA ARG A 7 18.80 17.74 23.99
C ARG A 7 17.44 17.04 24.00
N ASN A 8 17.17 16.17 23.03
CA ASN A 8 15.90 15.47 22.89
C ASN A 8 16.12 13.95 22.83
N SER A 9 15.92 13.29 23.97
CA SER A 9 16.12 11.84 24.13
C SER A 9 15.12 11.01 23.31
N VAL A 10 13.89 11.52 23.10
CA VAL A 10 12.87 10.87 22.28
C VAL A 10 13.30 10.86 20.81
N LEU A 11 13.75 12.00 20.29
CA LEU A 11 14.28 12.10 18.92
C LEU A 11 15.50 11.19 18.74
N ALA A 12 16.41 11.15 19.70
CA ALA A 12 17.58 10.28 19.65
C ALA A 12 17.19 8.80 19.58
N LYS A 13 16.20 8.35 20.38
CA LYS A 13 15.66 6.99 20.32
C LYS A 13 15.02 6.69 18.96
N LYS A 14 14.17 7.59 18.43
CA LYS A 14 13.56 7.43 17.10
C LYS A 14 14.61 7.33 16.00
N ILE A 15 15.66 8.15 16.03
CA ILE A 15 16.77 8.08 15.07
C ILE A 15 17.52 6.75 15.20
N ALA A 16 17.79 6.28 16.41
CA ALA A 16 18.44 4.98 16.64
C ALA A 16 17.61 3.83 16.05
N THR A 17 16.28 3.85 16.22
CA THR A 17 15.38 2.89 15.57
C THR A 17 15.47 2.97 14.05
N LEU A 18 15.41 4.17 13.46
CA LEU A 18 15.52 4.35 12.00
C LEU A 18 16.87 3.87 11.43
N GLN A 19 17.93 3.86 12.25
CA GLN A 19 19.25 3.37 11.86
C GLN A 19 19.41 1.85 11.90
N LEU A 20 18.44 1.10 12.46
CA LEU A 20 18.47 -0.36 12.48
C LEU A 20 18.60 -0.91 11.06
N ARG A 21 19.53 -1.85 10.87
CA ARG A 21 19.77 -2.50 9.59
C ARG A 21 18.80 -3.64 9.35
N LEU A 22 18.37 -3.77 8.11
CA LEU A 22 17.51 -4.86 7.66
C LEU A 22 18.34 -5.88 6.89
N ALA A 23 18.08 -7.17 7.17
CA ALA A 23 18.69 -8.26 6.41
C ALA A 23 17.98 -8.39 5.06
N PRO A 24 18.73 -8.53 3.94
CA PRO A 24 18.13 -8.67 2.63
C PRO A 24 17.41 -10.02 2.48
N LEU A 25 16.20 -9.99 1.92
CA LEU A 25 15.51 -11.21 1.49
C LEU A 25 16.07 -11.68 0.15
N VAL A 26 16.16 -12.99 -0.05
CA VAL A 26 16.62 -13.61 -1.30
C VAL A 26 15.42 -14.14 -2.07
N PRO A 27 15.33 -13.93 -3.39
CA PRO A 27 14.23 -14.47 -4.20
C PRO A 27 14.39 -15.99 -4.40
N LEU A 28 13.26 -16.67 -4.61
CA LEU A 28 13.23 -18.09 -4.97
C LEU A 28 13.16 -18.25 -6.51
N PRO A 29 13.75 -19.32 -7.08
CA PRO A 29 14.50 -20.38 -6.40
C PRO A 29 15.94 -19.97 -6.00
N SER A 30 16.51 -18.97 -6.67
CA SER A 30 17.82 -18.37 -6.34
C SER A 30 17.97 -17.03 -7.06
N GLY A 31 18.76 -16.12 -6.50
CA GLY A 31 19.10 -14.83 -7.13
C GLY A 31 19.65 -13.81 -6.14
N PRO A 32 20.14 -12.65 -6.60
CA PRO A 32 20.50 -11.57 -5.70
C PRO A 32 19.25 -10.97 -5.04
N PRO A 33 19.37 -10.34 -3.86
CA PRO A 33 18.31 -9.50 -3.31
C PRO A 33 17.91 -8.39 -4.29
N HIS A 34 16.64 -7.96 -4.22
CA HIS A 34 16.15 -6.85 -5.06
C HIS A 34 17.06 -5.61 -4.91
N PRO A 35 17.41 -4.89 -6.01
CA PRO A 35 18.35 -3.77 -5.96
C PRO A 35 17.92 -2.64 -5.00
N SER A 36 16.63 -2.34 -4.94
CA SER A 36 16.04 -1.35 -4.02
C SER A 36 15.64 -1.94 -2.66
N PHE A 37 16.07 -3.16 -2.31
CA PHE A 37 15.74 -3.72 -1.01
C PHE A 37 16.33 -2.83 0.10
N PRO A 38 15.52 -2.42 1.10
CA PRO A 38 15.96 -1.44 2.09
C PRO A 38 17.04 -2.03 2.99
N LYS A 39 18.13 -1.29 3.18
CA LYS A 39 19.25 -1.69 4.06
C LYS A 39 19.05 -1.27 5.52
N SER A 40 18.10 -0.36 5.77
CA SER A 40 17.72 0.10 7.10
C SER A 40 16.25 0.50 7.16
N LEU A 41 15.71 0.64 8.38
CA LEU A 41 14.34 1.12 8.57
C LEU A 41 14.12 2.52 7.98
N MET A 42 15.11 3.41 8.06
CA MET A 42 15.05 4.72 7.40
C MET A 42 14.83 4.57 5.89
N THR A 43 15.64 3.76 5.21
CA THR A 43 15.50 3.54 3.77
C THR A 43 14.16 2.92 3.42
N PHE A 44 13.66 1.98 4.23
CA PHE A 44 12.33 1.38 4.06
C PHE A 44 11.21 2.43 4.09
N HIS A 45 11.25 3.38 5.04
CA HIS A 45 10.25 4.45 5.13
C HIS A 45 10.35 5.49 4.01
N LEU A 46 11.43 5.50 3.24
CA LEU A 46 11.63 6.38 2.10
C LEU A 46 11.31 5.72 0.76
N LEU A 47 10.95 4.43 0.73
CA LEU A 47 10.58 3.74 -0.50
C LEU A 47 9.38 4.44 -1.17
N THR A 48 9.54 4.70 -2.46
CA THR A 48 8.52 5.22 -3.38
C THR A 48 7.50 4.15 -3.73
N GLU A 49 6.37 4.57 -4.30
CA GLU A 49 5.36 3.61 -4.77
C GLU A 49 5.92 2.63 -5.81
N ASP A 50 6.70 3.11 -6.77
CA ASP A 50 7.27 2.28 -7.84
C ASP A 50 8.28 1.25 -7.30
N GLU A 51 9.07 1.63 -6.30
CA GLU A 51 9.99 0.70 -5.63
C GLU A 51 9.24 -0.38 -4.85
N LEU A 52 8.14 -0.02 -4.19
CA LEU A 52 7.29 -0.97 -3.48
C LEU A 52 6.63 -1.97 -4.46
N ASP A 53 6.12 -1.48 -5.60
CA ASP A 53 5.56 -2.33 -6.66
C ASP A 53 6.61 -3.24 -7.31
N SER A 54 7.83 -2.73 -7.53
CA SER A 54 8.96 -3.50 -8.06
C SER A 54 9.35 -4.63 -7.10
N ILE A 55 9.45 -4.33 -5.80
CA ILE A 55 9.70 -5.34 -4.76
C ILE A 55 8.61 -6.42 -4.75
N ALA A 56 7.34 -6.02 -4.81
CA ALA A 56 6.21 -6.94 -4.84
C ALA A 56 6.24 -7.89 -6.05
N SER A 57 6.60 -7.36 -7.22
CA SER A 57 6.76 -8.15 -8.44
C SER A 57 7.92 -9.14 -8.32
N TYR A 58 9.08 -8.67 -7.84
CA TYR A 58 10.30 -9.46 -7.75
C TYR A 58 10.18 -10.69 -6.85
N TYR A 59 9.42 -10.59 -5.75
CA TYR A 59 9.17 -11.71 -4.84
C TYR A 59 7.87 -12.48 -5.15
N HIS A 60 7.38 -12.41 -6.39
CA HIS A 60 6.19 -13.13 -6.85
C HIS A 60 4.92 -12.82 -6.04
N GLN A 61 4.84 -11.65 -5.41
CA GLN A 61 3.70 -11.28 -4.56
C GLN A 61 2.63 -10.52 -5.34
N SER A 62 3.00 -9.72 -6.35
CA SER A 62 2.05 -8.98 -7.22
C SER A 62 1.57 -9.78 -8.42
N THR A 63 2.40 -10.72 -8.90
CA THR A 63 2.09 -11.63 -10.00
C THR A 63 2.34 -13.04 -9.47
N PRO A 64 1.31 -13.68 -8.87
CA PRO A 64 1.50 -14.95 -8.21
C PRO A 64 2.07 -16.02 -9.15
N SER A 65 2.99 -16.82 -8.62
CA SER A 65 3.66 -17.94 -9.29
C SER A 65 3.70 -19.14 -8.36
N ILE A 66 4.34 -20.23 -8.80
CA ILE A 66 4.58 -21.40 -7.96
C ILE A 66 5.32 -21.06 -6.66
N TRP A 67 6.11 -19.98 -6.64
CA TRP A 67 6.95 -19.59 -5.50
C TRP A 67 6.26 -18.68 -4.49
N SER A 68 5.11 -18.10 -4.82
CA SER A 68 4.45 -17.07 -3.99
C SER A 68 4.19 -17.53 -2.56
N ASN A 69 3.82 -18.80 -2.39
CA ASN A 69 3.50 -19.42 -1.11
C ASN A 69 4.71 -20.07 -0.43
N HIS A 70 5.89 -20.04 -1.05
CA HIS A 70 7.13 -20.57 -0.48
C HIS A 70 7.93 -19.53 0.30
N TYR A 71 7.53 -18.25 0.23
CA TYR A 71 8.09 -17.22 1.10
C TYR A 71 7.49 -17.33 2.52
N PRO A 72 8.21 -16.88 3.56
CA PRO A 72 7.76 -17.01 4.96
C PRO A 72 6.43 -16.31 5.28
N SER A 73 6.03 -15.33 4.47
CA SER A 73 4.81 -14.55 4.64
C SER A 73 4.26 -14.19 3.25
N ASN A 74 2.95 -14.01 3.15
CA ASN A 74 2.29 -13.54 1.92
C ASN A 74 1.95 -12.05 2.02
N MET A 75 2.10 -11.32 0.91
CA MET A 75 1.87 -9.88 0.87
C MET A 75 0.43 -9.51 0.48
N ASN A 76 -0.33 -10.46 -0.10
CA ASN A 76 -1.68 -10.29 -0.65
C ASN A 76 -1.78 -9.00 -1.47
N TRP A 77 -0.93 -8.88 -2.49
CA TRP A 77 -0.74 -7.69 -3.31
C TRP A 77 -1.75 -7.67 -4.47
N ASP A 78 -2.97 -7.22 -4.17
CA ASP A 78 -4.05 -7.11 -5.15
C ASP A 78 -3.71 -6.01 -6.18
N LYS A 79 -3.07 -6.39 -7.28
CA LYS A 79 -2.53 -5.45 -8.28
C LYS A 79 -3.58 -4.50 -8.85
N GLU A 80 -4.78 -5.01 -9.16
CA GLU A 80 -5.89 -4.20 -9.68
C GLU A 80 -6.40 -3.17 -8.68
N PHE A 81 -6.34 -3.52 -7.39
CA PHE A 81 -6.84 -2.70 -6.30
C PHE A 81 -5.83 -1.65 -5.85
N LEU A 82 -4.53 -1.97 -5.92
CA LEU A 82 -3.43 -1.07 -5.58
C LEU A 82 -2.81 -0.40 -6.82
N ALA A 83 -3.50 -0.42 -7.96
CA ALA A 83 -3.05 0.23 -9.16
C ALA A 83 -3.05 1.75 -9.00
N LYS A 84 -2.06 2.41 -9.60
CA LYS A 84 -2.08 3.87 -9.75
C LYS A 84 -3.28 4.26 -10.63
N PRO A 85 -4.07 5.28 -10.26
CA PRO A 85 -5.08 5.81 -11.16
C PRO A 85 -4.39 6.31 -12.44
N PRO A 86 -5.03 6.17 -13.61
CA PRO A 86 -4.49 6.71 -14.85
C PRO A 86 -4.26 8.21 -14.69
N PRO A 87 -3.14 8.76 -15.20
CA PRO A 87 -2.87 10.18 -15.10
C PRO A 87 -4.01 10.96 -15.77
N PRO A 88 -4.49 12.06 -15.17
CA PRO A 88 -5.43 12.94 -15.86
C PRO A 88 -4.80 13.45 -17.17
N PRO A 89 -5.60 13.71 -18.22
CA PRO A 89 -5.07 14.28 -19.46
C PRO A 89 -4.39 15.62 -19.14
N SER A 90 -3.10 15.70 -19.40
CA SER A 90 -2.22 16.79 -18.97
C SER A 90 -2.41 18.06 -19.81
N PRO A 91 -2.61 19.24 -19.20
CA PRO A 91 -2.14 20.51 -19.76
C PRO A 91 -0.65 20.72 -19.43
N THR A 92 0.11 21.08 -20.47
CA THR A 92 1.55 21.36 -20.50
C THR A 92 1.99 22.44 -19.51
N THR A 93 2.99 22.20 -18.66
CA THR A 93 3.81 23.27 -18.04
C THR A 93 5.21 22.75 -17.67
N PRO A 94 6.31 23.53 -17.83
CA PRO A 94 7.67 23.01 -17.90
C PRO A 94 8.41 22.89 -16.55
N ALA A 95 9.46 22.08 -16.59
CA ALA A 95 10.34 21.70 -15.49
C ALA A 95 11.20 22.86 -14.94
N SER A 96 11.36 22.91 -13.62
CA SER A 96 12.37 23.74 -12.94
C SER A 96 13.41 22.87 -12.23
N LYS A 97 14.69 23.19 -12.48
CA LYS A 97 15.87 22.47 -11.94
C LYS A 97 16.19 22.89 -10.51
N ALA A 98 16.77 21.93 -9.77
CA ALA A 98 17.17 21.98 -8.37
C ALA A 98 18.24 23.04 -8.00
N ARG A 99 18.28 23.47 -6.74
CA ARG A 99 19.49 23.98 -6.05
C ARG A 99 19.54 23.50 -4.59
N ARG A 100 20.66 22.85 -4.24
CA ARG A 100 21.06 22.45 -2.88
C ARG A 100 21.79 23.60 -2.18
N HIS A 101 21.43 23.93 -0.94
CA HIS A 101 22.33 24.35 0.15
C HIS A 101 21.52 24.43 1.46
N SER A 102 22.17 24.06 2.57
CA SER A 102 21.67 23.96 3.94
C SER A 102 20.58 24.99 4.29
N ARG A 103 19.33 24.54 4.36
CA ARG A 103 18.14 25.36 4.62
C ARG A 103 17.57 25.02 6.00
N ARG A 104 17.10 26.05 6.72
CA ARG A 104 16.02 25.84 7.72
C ARG A 104 14.88 25.15 6.99
N LEU A 105 14.34 24.09 7.58
CA LEU A 105 13.24 23.31 7.01
C LEU A 105 12.13 24.26 6.58
N SER A 106 11.77 24.23 5.29
CA SER A 106 10.60 24.90 4.75
C SER A 106 9.36 24.47 5.54
N GLN A 107 8.32 25.30 5.58
CA GLN A 107 7.08 24.96 6.25
C GLN A 107 6.50 23.63 5.72
N GLU A 108 6.64 23.38 4.42
CA GLU A 108 6.27 22.12 3.77
C GLU A 108 7.09 20.92 4.29
N GLU A 109 8.38 21.10 4.55
CA GLU A 109 9.24 20.05 5.10
C GLU A 109 8.92 19.79 6.59
N GLN A 110 8.51 20.81 7.34
CA GLN A 110 8.06 20.66 8.72
C GLN A 110 6.72 19.92 8.80
N VAL A 111 5.77 20.26 7.94
CA VAL A 111 4.50 19.52 7.79
C VAL A 111 4.78 18.08 7.37
N TRP A 112 5.72 17.86 6.46
CA TRP A 112 6.12 16.52 6.06
C TRP A 112 6.77 15.73 7.21
N ILE A 113 7.60 16.35 8.05
CA ILE A 113 8.18 15.69 9.23
C ILE A 113 7.12 15.41 10.29
N GLU A 114 6.23 16.36 10.58
CA GLU A 114 5.10 16.13 11.50
C GLU A 114 4.21 15.01 11.01
N ASP A 115 3.93 14.99 9.71
CA ASP A 115 3.14 13.95 9.07
C ASP A 115 3.86 12.60 9.09
N LEU A 116 5.16 12.57 8.82
CA LEU A 116 5.99 11.36 8.98
C LEU A 116 5.94 10.88 10.44
N MET A 117 6.08 11.78 11.40
CA MET A 117 6.00 11.46 12.83
C MET A 117 4.61 10.97 13.21
N LYS A 118 3.54 11.56 12.67
CA LYS A 118 2.15 11.10 12.81
C LYS A 118 1.95 9.74 12.17
N THR A 119 2.54 9.45 11.01
CA THR A 119 2.49 8.10 10.44
C THR A 119 3.15 7.09 11.36
N VAL A 120 4.31 7.41 11.95
CA VAL A 120 4.98 6.54 12.93
C VAL A 120 4.15 6.38 14.21
N GLU A 121 3.48 7.44 14.66
CA GLU A 121 2.58 7.44 15.82
C GLU A 121 1.30 6.63 15.56
N ASP A 122 0.65 6.80 14.41
CA ASP A 122 -0.52 6.04 13.95
C ASP A 122 -0.20 4.54 13.77
N LEU A 123 1.06 4.24 13.37
CA LEU A 123 1.58 2.87 13.32
C LEU A 123 1.76 2.26 14.72
N GLN A 124 1.94 3.09 15.75
CA GLN A 124 2.00 2.66 17.15
C GLN A 124 0.61 2.63 17.79
N ASN A 125 -0.31 3.50 17.38
CA ASN A 125 -1.69 3.65 17.87
C ASN A 125 -2.67 3.98 16.72
N PRO A 126 -3.37 3.00 16.13
CA PRO A 126 -4.28 3.25 15.02
C PRO A 126 -5.57 3.94 15.53
N ILE A 127 -5.71 5.24 15.32
CA ILE A 127 -6.97 5.98 15.55
C ILE A 127 -7.62 6.26 14.19
N VAL A 128 -8.83 5.73 13.98
CA VAL A 128 -9.66 6.03 12.81
C VAL A 128 -10.46 7.31 13.09
N GLN A 129 -10.29 8.33 12.24
CA GLN A 129 -11.26 9.42 12.13
C GLN A 129 -12.49 8.90 11.39
N SER A 130 -13.55 8.61 12.14
CA SER A 130 -14.89 8.35 11.61
C SER A 130 -15.43 9.61 10.93
N GLN A 131 -15.54 9.62 9.60
CA GLN A 131 -16.38 10.60 8.92
C GLN A 131 -17.85 10.16 8.99
N PRO A 132 -18.80 11.11 9.13
CA PRO A 132 -20.22 10.80 9.24
C PRO A 132 -20.79 10.33 7.89
N GLU A 133 -21.56 9.25 7.96
CA GLU A 133 -22.17 8.51 6.86
C GLU A 133 -23.29 9.30 6.18
N ASP A 134 -23.22 9.50 4.86
CA ASP A 134 -24.32 10.02 4.03
C ASP A 134 -25.07 8.85 3.35
N PRO A 135 -26.38 8.65 3.60
CA PRO A 135 -27.08 7.40 3.33
C PRO A 135 -27.59 7.21 1.88
N SER A 136 -27.11 7.95 0.88
CA SER A 136 -27.70 7.94 -0.48
C SER A 136 -26.81 7.44 -1.63
N SER A 137 -25.60 6.91 -1.37
CA SER A 137 -24.70 6.45 -2.44
C SER A 137 -24.78 4.93 -2.67
N SER A 138 -25.72 4.50 -3.50
CA SER A 138 -25.63 3.23 -4.23
C SER A 138 -24.52 3.31 -5.29
N ARG A 139 -23.26 3.09 -4.88
CA ARG A 139 -22.15 2.86 -5.83
C ARG A 139 -21.23 1.77 -5.31
N THR A 140 -21.17 0.68 -6.07
CA THR A 140 -20.14 -0.37 -6.06
C THR A 140 -18.79 0.20 -6.53
N SER A 141 -18.30 1.26 -5.91
CA SER A 141 -16.98 1.80 -6.22
C SER A 141 -15.96 1.07 -5.37
N ASN A 142 -14.93 0.52 -6.01
CA ASN A 142 -13.66 0.14 -5.37
C ASN A 142 -13.37 1.17 -4.27
N GLN A 143 -13.48 0.80 -2.99
CA GLN A 143 -13.40 1.73 -1.86
C GLN A 143 -12.05 2.47 -1.79
N TYR A 144 -11.11 2.02 -2.63
CA TYR A 144 -9.74 2.50 -2.74
C TYR A 144 -9.41 3.10 -4.12
N ALA A 145 -10.37 3.16 -5.08
CA ALA A 145 -10.19 3.93 -6.32
C ALA A 145 -10.08 5.44 -6.06
N SER A 146 -10.57 5.89 -4.90
CA SER A 146 -10.42 7.25 -4.39
C SER A 146 -9.18 7.45 -3.51
N LEU A 147 -8.32 6.43 -3.33
CA LEU A 147 -7.13 6.59 -2.51
C LEU A 147 -6.21 7.67 -3.05
N THR A 148 -5.79 8.53 -2.14
CA THR A 148 -4.64 9.40 -2.38
C THR A 148 -3.37 8.55 -2.54
N GLU A 149 -2.40 9.08 -3.30
CA GLU A 149 -1.05 8.51 -3.44
C GLU A 149 -0.46 8.08 -2.08
N LYS A 150 -0.59 8.97 -1.09
CA LYS A 150 -0.07 8.77 0.25
C LYS A 150 -0.69 7.56 0.95
N GLU A 151 -2.01 7.40 0.87
CA GLU A 151 -2.70 6.26 1.50
C GLU A 151 -2.31 4.94 0.84
N ARG A 152 -2.18 4.94 -0.49
CA ARG A 152 -1.76 3.76 -1.25
C ARG A 152 -0.33 3.35 -0.90
N ILE A 153 0.60 4.31 -0.82
CA ILE A 153 1.97 4.08 -0.33
C ILE A 153 1.94 3.51 1.10
N ARG A 154 1.11 4.04 2.01
CA ARG A 154 0.99 3.53 3.39
C ARG A 154 0.53 2.07 3.42
N ILE A 155 -0.48 1.71 2.63
CA ILE A 155 -0.97 0.32 2.52
C ILE A 155 0.11 -0.60 1.94
N LYS A 156 0.70 -0.21 0.80
CA LYS A 156 1.79 -0.93 0.14
C LYS A 156 2.97 -1.16 1.09
N ARG A 157 3.37 -0.13 1.85
CA ARG A 157 4.45 -0.21 2.83
C ARG A 157 4.14 -1.18 3.96
N ARG A 158 2.94 -1.17 4.54
CA ARG A 158 2.55 -2.15 5.58
C ARG A 158 2.62 -3.57 5.05
N LYS A 159 2.09 -3.82 3.84
CA LYS A 159 2.16 -5.14 3.19
C LYS A 159 3.62 -5.60 3.00
N VAL A 160 4.50 -4.76 2.45
CA VAL A 160 5.93 -5.07 2.33
C VAL A 160 6.59 -5.28 3.70
N GLY A 161 6.28 -4.42 4.66
CA GLY A 161 6.82 -4.51 6.02
C GLY A 161 6.47 -5.83 6.71
N LYS A 162 5.21 -6.27 6.61
CA LYS A 162 4.76 -7.57 7.10
C LYS A 162 5.46 -8.73 6.37
N PHE A 163 5.60 -8.61 5.05
CA PHE A 163 6.27 -9.62 4.21
C PHE A 163 7.74 -9.84 4.62
N ILE A 164 8.47 -8.77 4.97
CA ILE A 164 9.87 -8.85 5.40
C ILE A 164 10.03 -9.03 6.92
N GLY A 165 8.94 -9.24 7.67
CA GLY A 165 8.97 -9.58 9.10
C GLY A 165 9.08 -8.40 10.07
N LEU A 166 8.66 -7.19 9.68
CA LEU A 166 8.62 -6.05 10.59
C LEU A 166 7.39 -6.10 11.51
N VAL A 167 7.61 -5.91 12.80
CA VAL A 167 6.56 -5.83 13.83
C VAL A 167 5.74 -4.55 13.64
N GLY A 168 4.42 -4.63 13.88
CA GLY A 168 3.51 -3.49 13.78
C GLY A 168 3.13 -3.10 12.35
N MET A 169 3.45 -3.92 11.35
CA MET A 169 3.08 -3.70 9.95
C MET A 169 1.82 -4.48 9.54
N GLU A 170 1.00 -4.88 10.51
CA GLU A 170 -0.21 -5.63 10.22
C GLU A 170 -1.23 -4.77 9.47
N THR A 171 -1.94 -5.40 8.55
CA THR A 171 -3.11 -4.80 7.91
C THR A 171 -4.28 -4.89 8.90
N PRO A 172 -4.89 -3.77 9.32
CA PRO A 172 -6.00 -3.75 10.27
C PRO A 172 -7.14 -4.66 9.83
N VAL A 173 -7.85 -5.23 10.80
CA VAL A 173 -8.89 -6.23 10.58
C VAL A 173 -10.02 -5.67 9.73
N GLU A 174 -10.31 -4.39 9.85
CA GLU A 174 -11.35 -3.68 9.12
C GLU A 174 -11.03 -3.55 7.62
N GLU A 175 -9.75 -3.31 7.28
CA GLU A 175 -9.28 -3.31 5.89
C GLU A 175 -9.34 -4.73 5.29
N ILE A 176 -9.09 -5.76 6.10
CA ILE A 176 -9.26 -7.16 5.70
C ILE A 176 -10.75 -7.49 5.50
N ALA A 177 -11.62 -7.07 6.42
CA ALA A 177 -13.06 -7.28 6.35
C ALA A 177 -13.68 -6.58 5.15
N GLY A 178 -13.30 -5.33 4.87
CA GLY A 178 -13.73 -4.61 3.67
C GLY A 178 -13.33 -5.32 2.37
N ARG A 179 -12.13 -5.93 2.32
CA ARG A 179 -11.71 -6.75 1.17
C ARG A 179 -12.52 -8.03 1.03
N ILE A 180 -12.78 -8.75 2.14
CA ILE A 180 -13.60 -9.97 2.13
C ILE A 180 -15.02 -9.64 1.66
N GLN A 181 -15.61 -8.57 2.18
CA GLN A 181 -16.94 -8.12 1.81
C GLN A 181 -17.01 -7.77 0.31
N ALA A 182 -16.07 -6.97 -0.20
CA ALA A 182 -16.02 -6.64 -1.61
C ALA A 182 -15.83 -7.86 -2.53
N SER A 183 -15.05 -8.86 -2.09
CA SER A 183 -14.88 -10.12 -2.81
C SER A 183 -16.16 -10.96 -2.82
N LEU A 184 -16.87 -11.04 -1.68
CA LEU A 184 -18.14 -11.74 -1.56
C LEU A 184 -19.22 -11.09 -2.43
N ASP A 185 -19.33 -9.76 -2.40
CA ASP A 185 -20.30 -9.02 -3.20
C ASP A 185 -20.08 -9.25 -4.71
N ARG A 186 -18.83 -9.23 -5.17
CA ARG A 186 -18.47 -9.58 -6.56
C ARG A 186 -18.82 -11.02 -6.93
N ALA A 187 -18.70 -11.96 -6.00
CA ALA A 187 -19.07 -13.36 -6.24
C ALA A 187 -20.60 -13.53 -6.32
N VAL A 188 -21.34 -12.84 -5.46
CA VAL A 188 -22.81 -12.83 -5.46
C VAL A 188 -23.36 -12.23 -6.75
N GLU A 189 -22.79 -11.11 -7.23
CA GLU A 189 -23.28 -10.48 -8.45
C GLU A 189 -23.00 -11.33 -9.70
N ARG A 190 -21.83 -11.99 -9.78
CA ARG A 190 -21.55 -12.97 -10.84
C ARG A 190 -22.56 -14.12 -10.85
N SER A 191 -22.88 -14.67 -9.67
CA SER A 191 -23.88 -15.72 -9.52
C SER A 191 -25.28 -15.27 -9.97
N ARG A 192 -25.68 -14.04 -9.64
CA ARG A 192 -26.95 -13.44 -10.08
C ARG A 192 -27.01 -13.26 -11.60
N GLU A 193 -25.93 -12.81 -12.22
CA GLU A 193 -25.87 -12.60 -13.67
C GLU A 193 -25.91 -13.94 -14.43
N GLU A 194 -25.22 -14.96 -13.93
CA GLU A 194 -25.29 -16.32 -14.47
C GLU A 194 -26.72 -16.90 -14.38
N LEU A 195 -27.42 -16.65 -13.28
CA LEU A 195 -28.80 -17.10 -13.11
C LEU A 195 -29.73 -16.46 -14.15
N ARG A 196 -29.65 -15.13 -14.34
CA ARG A 196 -30.43 -14.42 -15.37
C ARG A 196 -30.13 -14.95 -16.77
N ARG A 197 -28.85 -15.20 -17.08
CA ARG A 197 -28.42 -15.74 -18.36
C ARG A 197 -28.96 -17.16 -18.59
N ASN A 198 -28.96 -18.00 -17.56
CA ASN A 198 -29.55 -19.34 -17.61
C ASN A 198 -31.07 -19.28 -17.80
N GLU A 199 -31.77 -18.38 -17.11
CA GLU A 199 -33.20 -18.16 -17.29
C GLU A 199 -33.55 -17.71 -18.72
N GLU A 200 -32.78 -16.78 -19.29
CA GLU A 200 -32.94 -16.35 -20.69
C GLU A 200 -32.72 -17.50 -21.69
N VAL A 201 -31.69 -18.32 -21.46
CA VAL A 201 -31.41 -19.51 -22.28
C VAL A 201 -32.57 -20.52 -22.19
N MET A 202 -33.10 -20.75 -21.00
CA MET A 202 -34.24 -21.64 -20.77
C MET A 202 -35.52 -21.11 -21.44
N LEU A 203 -35.79 -19.81 -21.36
CA LEU A 203 -36.92 -19.17 -22.03
C LEU A 203 -36.80 -19.23 -23.55
N ARG A 204 -35.60 -19.02 -24.11
CA ARG A 204 -35.36 -19.19 -25.55
C ARG A 204 -35.57 -20.62 -26.01
N ARG A 205 -35.11 -21.62 -25.24
CA ARG A 205 -35.35 -23.04 -25.53
C ARG A 205 -36.85 -23.37 -25.48
N ARG A 206 -37.57 -22.88 -24.47
CA ARG A 206 -39.03 -23.07 -24.36
C ARG A 206 -39.81 -22.40 -25.49
N LYS A 207 -39.33 -21.28 -26.03
CA LYS A 207 -39.97 -20.57 -27.15
C LYS A 207 -39.68 -21.20 -28.53
N ALA A 208 -38.67 -22.08 -28.61
CA ALA A 208 -38.27 -22.78 -29.83
C ALA A 208 -38.80 -24.23 -29.91
N ALA A 209 -39.53 -24.68 -28.89
CA ALA A 209 -40.26 -25.94 -28.84
C ALA A 209 -41.77 -25.67 -28.99
#